data_AF-A0A950SZR9-F1
#
_entry.id   AF-A0A950SZR9-F1
#
_cell.length_a   1.000
_cell.length_b   1.000
_cell.length_c   1.000
_cell.angle_alpha   90.00
_cell.angle_beta   90.00
_cell.angle_gamma   90.00
#
_symmetry.space_group_name_H-M   'P 1'
#
loop_
_entity.id
_entity.type
_entity.pdbx_description
1 polymer ?
#
loop_
_entity_poly.entity_id
_entity_poly.type
_entity_poly.pdbx_seq_one_letter_code
_entity_poly.pdbx_strand_id
1 'polypeptide(L)'
;MTACFPLAAAHGEARIRIEARPCPMLVEGLYTAHAWWTSWGGMPFPMPAIETPGKGGRGTAASDPRGVAFLSGGVDSLHMLMRNHRLYREEDPAYIRDALFIHGFDIGKRARNAEEERFRIALRHLEPLAAEAGLRLISCRTNLRHLPSKPDFWYYRHNGAALAAVGHAAILGRAFLFIGASHDIANPVPIGSHPAVDGLFSSQRVTVIHDGARHARLEKVCELASWPTALAALRVCPANPGNDLNCGVCEKCLRTRLELLVAGVEETPALGPSLTPIELWDNLGPVGDRAVTYEGLLAPLRARGLTALCELLERKIKAYREGGASRHPELARDGEDGAVEMRRYCMAAVSDMAASTSGPRQ
;
A
#
# COMPACT_ATOMS: atom_id res chain seq x y z
N MET A 1 -14.98 -13.30 -4.51
CA MET A 1 -15.77 -12.06 -4.64
C MET A 1 -14.87 -10.83 -4.63
N THR A 2 -14.34 -10.40 -3.48
CA THR A 2 -13.67 -9.07 -3.30
C THR A 2 -12.68 -8.69 -4.40
N ALA A 3 -11.71 -9.54 -4.72
CA ALA A 3 -10.72 -9.27 -5.79
C ALA A 3 -11.23 -9.52 -7.22
N CYS A 4 -12.27 -10.35 -7.38
CA CYS A 4 -12.84 -10.68 -8.68
C CYS A 4 -13.74 -9.55 -9.20
N PHE A 5 -14.38 -8.82 -8.29
CA PHE A 5 -15.34 -7.78 -8.60
C PHE A 5 -14.76 -6.59 -9.39
N PRO A 6 -13.70 -5.88 -8.92
CA PRO A 6 -13.07 -4.82 -9.71
C PRO A 6 -12.44 -5.34 -11.01
N LEU A 7 -12.02 -6.61 -11.04
CA LEU A 7 -11.43 -7.21 -12.25
C LEU A 7 -12.50 -7.43 -13.33
N ALA A 8 -13.65 -8.00 -12.95
CA ALA A 8 -14.79 -8.18 -13.85
C ALA A 8 -15.31 -6.82 -14.36
N ALA A 9 -15.40 -5.82 -13.48
CA ALA A 9 -15.75 -4.45 -13.86
C ALA A 9 -14.75 -3.89 -14.90
N ALA A 10 -13.45 -3.99 -14.65
CA ALA A 10 -12.42 -3.51 -15.58
C ALA A 10 -12.39 -4.22 -16.94
N HIS A 11 -12.98 -5.43 -17.06
CA HIS A 11 -13.16 -6.16 -18.32
C HIS A 11 -14.54 -5.96 -18.97
N GLY A 12 -15.45 -5.18 -18.36
CA GLY A 12 -16.80 -4.95 -18.87
C GLY A 12 -17.75 -6.14 -18.72
N GLU A 13 -17.46 -7.06 -17.79
CA GLU A 13 -18.30 -8.23 -17.52
C GLU A 13 -19.66 -7.81 -16.96
N ALA A 14 -20.75 -8.27 -17.58
CA ALA A 14 -22.10 -7.89 -17.16
C ALA A 14 -22.48 -8.41 -15.75
N ARG A 15 -21.83 -9.49 -15.29
CA ARG A 15 -22.18 -10.18 -14.04
C ARG A 15 -21.04 -11.00 -13.43
N ILE A 16 -21.14 -11.24 -12.14
CA ILE A 16 -20.32 -12.20 -11.39
C ILE A 16 -21.25 -13.14 -10.66
N ARG A 17 -21.12 -14.44 -10.92
CA ARG A 17 -21.88 -15.48 -10.23
C ARG A 17 -21.09 -16.03 -9.04
N ILE A 18 -21.75 -16.18 -7.90
CA ILE A 18 -21.16 -16.67 -6.65
C ILE A 18 -21.97 -17.85 -6.13
N GLU A 19 -21.34 -19.03 -6.08
CA GLU A 19 -21.94 -20.28 -5.56
C GLU A 19 -22.00 -20.31 -4.01
N ALA A 20 -22.44 -19.21 -3.41
CA ALA A 20 -22.62 -19.02 -1.97
C ALA A 20 -23.57 -17.85 -1.69
N ARG A 21 -23.96 -17.64 -0.43
CA ARG A 21 -24.60 -16.39 0.01
C ARG A 21 -23.52 -15.44 0.56
N PRO A 22 -23.12 -14.37 -0.18
CA PRO A 22 -22.14 -13.41 0.29
C PRO A 22 -22.66 -12.61 1.48
N CYS A 23 -21.74 -11.99 2.23
CA CYS A 23 -22.12 -11.05 3.28
C CYS A 23 -22.69 -9.77 2.64
N PRO A 24 -23.90 -9.30 3.03
CA PRO A 24 -24.52 -8.12 2.40
C PRO A 24 -23.66 -6.86 2.60
N MET A 25 -23.04 -6.69 3.76
CA MET A 25 -22.13 -5.57 4.04
C MET A 25 -20.94 -5.51 3.06
N LEU A 26 -20.44 -6.67 2.62
CA LEU A 26 -19.36 -6.74 1.63
C LEU A 26 -19.86 -6.51 0.20
N VAL A 27 -21.13 -6.81 -0.09
CA VAL A 27 -21.76 -6.51 -1.40
C VAL A 27 -21.94 -5.00 -1.55
N GLU A 28 -22.59 -4.34 -0.57
CA GLU A 28 -22.76 -2.88 -0.57
C GLU A 28 -21.42 -2.14 -0.54
N GLY A 29 -20.44 -2.66 0.21
CA GLY A 29 -19.08 -2.14 0.23
C GLY A 29 -18.37 -2.23 -1.13
N LEU A 30 -18.56 -3.31 -1.90
CA LEU A 30 -18.02 -3.42 -3.26
C LEU A 30 -18.67 -2.44 -4.25
N TYR A 31 -19.98 -2.22 -4.13
CA TYR A 31 -20.68 -1.21 -4.93
C TYR A 31 -20.23 0.22 -4.58
N THR A 32 -20.02 0.50 -3.30
CA THR A 32 -19.50 1.79 -2.82
C THR A 32 -18.04 2.01 -3.26
N ALA A 33 -17.21 0.96 -3.23
CA ALA A 33 -15.84 1.01 -3.75
C ALA A 33 -15.81 1.27 -5.27
N HIS A 34 -16.75 0.69 -6.03
CA HIS A 34 -16.91 0.99 -7.45
C HIS A 34 -17.26 2.46 -7.69
N ALA A 35 -18.17 3.04 -6.92
CA ALA A 35 -18.52 4.45 -7.04
C ALA A 35 -17.30 5.36 -6.80
N TRP A 36 -16.49 5.07 -5.77
CA TRP A 36 -15.21 5.75 -5.55
C TRP A 36 -14.27 5.61 -6.75
N TRP A 37 -14.04 4.39 -7.22
CA TRP A 37 -13.15 4.15 -8.36
C TRP A 37 -13.60 4.82 -9.65
N THR A 38 -14.90 4.90 -9.93
CA THR A 38 -15.40 5.66 -11.08
C THR A 38 -15.29 7.16 -10.87
N SER A 39 -15.50 7.68 -9.64
CA SER A 39 -15.25 9.10 -9.33
C SER A 39 -13.78 9.52 -9.53
N TRP A 40 -12.85 8.57 -9.43
CA TRP A 40 -11.43 8.75 -9.71
C TRP A 40 -11.04 8.40 -11.17
N GLY A 41 -12.02 8.09 -12.03
CA GLY A 41 -11.84 7.71 -13.43
C GLY A 41 -11.35 6.28 -13.66
N GLY A 42 -11.44 5.82 -14.92
CA GLY A 42 -10.85 4.54 -15.35
C GLY A 42 -11.53 3.26 -14.87
N MET A 43 -12.69 3.35 -14.20
CA MET A 43 -13.56 2.21 -13.90
C MET A 43 -14.88 2.35 -14.68
N PRO A 44 -15.23 1.41 -15.58
CA PRO A 44 -16.33 1.58 -16.53
C PRO A 44 -17.72 1.41 -15.88
N PHE A 45 -18.75 1.89 -16.57
CA PHE A 45 -20.15 1.56 -16.30
C PHE A 45 -20.76 0.80 -17.51
N PRO A 46 -21.79 -0.05 -17.31
CA PRO A 46 -22.43 -0.37 -16.03
C PRO A 46 -21.56 -1.28 -15.13
N MET A 47 -21.82 -1.21 -13.83
CA MET A 47 -21.19 -2.05 -12.82
C MET A 47 -21.68 -3.51 -12.90
N PRO A 48 -20.83 -4.54 -12.73
CA PRO A 48 -21.26 -5.94 -12.81
C PRO A 48 -22.31 -6.31 -11.76
N ALA A 49 -23.37 -7.00 -12.17
CA ALA A 49 -24.36 -7.55 -11.25
C ALA A 49 -23.78 -8.73 -10.43
N ILE A 50 -24.05 -8.80 -9.13
CA ILE A 50 -23.64 -9.93 -8.28
C ILE A 50 -24.79 -10.94 -8.18
N GLU A 51 -24.68 -12.06 -8.90
CA GLU A 51 -25.67 -13.15 -8.91
C GLU A 51 -25.36 -14.22 -7.85
N THR A 52 -26.40 -14.68 -7.15
CA THR A 52 -26.28 -15.77 -6.17
C THR A 52 -27.39 -16.80 -6.39
N PRO A 53 -27.10 -18.10 -6.60
CA PRO A 53 -28.12 -19.13 -6.86
C PRO A 53 -28.84 -19.62 -5.58
N GLY A 54 -28.74 -18.86 -4.48
CA GLY A 54 -29.76 -18.87 -3.44
C GLY A 54 -29.72 -20.00 -2.41
N LYS A 55 -28.79 -20.97 -2.45
CA LYS A 55 -28.73 -22.07 -1.45
C LYS A 55 -27.34 -22.19 -0.80
N GLY A 56 -27.22 -21.70 0.42
CA GLY A 56 -26.03 -21.80 1.26
C GLY A 56 -26.26 -21.13 2.61
N GLY A 57 -25.88 -21.79 3.71
CA GLY A 57 -25.97 -21.21 5.06
C GLY A 57 -24.94 -20.09 5.26
N ARG A 58 -25.25 -19.09 6.08
CA ARG A 58 -24.22 -18.17 6.61
C ARG A 58 -23.46 -18.92 7.70
N GLY A 59 -22.19 -19.24 7.44
CA GLY A 59 -21.33 -19.83 8.47
C GLY A 59 -21.12 -18.85 9.63
N THR A 60 -21.73 -19.10 10.77
CA THR A 60 -21.54 -18.33 12.00
C THR A 60 -20.26 -18.78 12.69
N ALA A 61 -19.18 -18.01 12.54
CA ALA A 61 -17.97 -18.23 13.31
C ALA A 61 -18.15 -17.67 14.73
N ALA A 62 -18.51 -18.54 15.67
CA ALA A 62 -18.48 -18.25 17.11
C ALA A 62 -17.03 -18.37 17.62
N SER A 63 -16.18 -17.43 17.21
CA SER A 63 -14.84 -17.23 17.76
C SER A 63 -14.68 -15.79 18.19
N ASP A 64 -13.86 -15.55 19.21
CA ASP A 64 -13.42 -14.20 19.52
C ASP A 64 -12.67 -13.60 18.32
N PRO A 65 -12.77 -12.27 18.10
CA PRO A 65 -12.00 -11.60 17.08
C PRO A 65 -10.52 -11.56 17.47
N ARG A 66 -9.64 -11.65 16.47
CA ARG A 66 -8.18 -11.50 16.63
C ARG A 66 -7.60 -10.49 15.65
N GLY A 67 -6.51 -9.84 16.02
CA GLY A 67 -5.74 -8.98 15.13
C GLY A 67 -4.90 -9.80 14.14
N VAL A 68 -5.10 -9.51 12.85
CA VAL A 68 -4.40 -10.13 11.73
C VAL A 68 -3.84 -9.03 10.83
N ALA A 69 -2.59 -9.11 10.43
CA ALA A 69 -1.94 -8.10 9.59
C ALA A 69 -1.43 -8.66 8.27
N PHE A 70 -1.30 -7.81 7.24
CA PHE A 70 -0.41 -8.12 6.11
C PHE A 70 1.01 -7.65 6.42
N LEU A 71 1.94 -8.60 6.55
CA LEU A 71 3.33 -8.32 6.88
C LEU A 71 4.23 -8.64 5.69
N SER A 72 4.66 -7.60 4.96
CA SER A 72 5.42 -7.75 3.72
C SER A 72 6.94 -7.58 3.89
N GLY A 73 7.39 -7.13 5.07
CA GLY A 73 8.73 -6.58 5.29
C GLY A 73 8.89 -5.13 4.79
N GLY A 74 7.90 -4.57 4.08
CA GLY A 74 7.92 -3.16 3.67
C GLY A 74 7.63 -2.21 4.85
N VAL A 75 8.17 -0.99 4.78
CA VAL A 75 8.03 0.08 5.79
C VAL A 75 6.60 0.21 6.31
N ASP A 76 5.60 0.31 5.44
CA ASP A 76 4.21 0.53 5.85
C ASP A 76 3.66 -0.62 6.71
N SER A 77 4.01 -1.87 6.37
CA SER A 77 3.59 -3.05 7.15
C SER A 77 4.36 -3.22 8.47
N LEU A 78 5.65 -2.86 8.50
CA LEU A 78 6.46 -2.87 9.72
C LEU A 78 6.02 -1.76 10.69
N HIS A 79 5.72 -0.58 10.15
CA HIS A 79 5.24 0.56 10.92
C HIS A 79 3.89 0.30 11.56
N MET A 80 2.92 -0.19 10.77
CA MET A 80 1.62 -0.66 11.25
C MET A 80 1.74 -1.67 12.41
N LEU A 81 2.62 -2.67 12.27
CA LEU A 81 2.88 -3.66 13.34
C LEU A 81 3.43 -3.01 14.61
N MET A 82 4.49 -2.21 14.49
CA MET A 82 5.10 -1.48 15.61
C MET A 82 4.08 -0.61 16.33
N ARG A 83 3.24 0.09 15.57
CA ARG A 83 2.23 1.00 16.09
C ARG A 83 1.07 0.27 16.75
N ASN A 84 0.71 -0.92 16.28
CA ASN A 84 -0.25 -1.78 16.96
C ASN A 84 0.27 -2.22 18.33
N HIS A 85 1.48 -2.81 18.40
CA HIS A 85 2.04 -3.30 19.67
C HIS A 85 2.36 -2.19 20.68
N ARG A 86 2.52 -0.94 20.24
CA ARG A 86 2.66 0.24 21.12
C ARG A 86 1.33 0.81 21.63
N LEU A 87 0.20 0.52 20.97
CA LEU A 87 -1.10 1.12 21.27
C LEU A 87 -2.08 0.14 21.93
N TYR A 88 -2.08 -1.13 21.49
CA TYR A 88 -2.95 -2.18 21.98
C TYR A 88 -2.23 -3.00 23.05
N ARG A 89 -2.96 -3.41 24.07
CA ARG A 89 -2.53 -4.41 25.05
C ARG A 89 -2.62 -5.81 24.44
N GLU A 90 -1.87 -6.75 24.97
CA GLU A 90 -1.95 -8.15 24.54
C GLU A 90 -3.35 -8.76 24.71
N GLU A 91 -4.12 -8.31 25.71
CA GLU A 91 -5.50 -8.72 25.95
C GLU A 91 -6.50 -8.15 24.92
N ASP A 92 -6.14 -7.11 24.15
CA ASP A 92 -7.06 -6.47 23.23
C ASP A 92 -7.32 -7.36 22.00
N PRO A 93 -8.59 -7.59 21.58
CA PRO A 93 -8.91 -8.43 20.43
C PRO A 93 -8.34 -7.93 19.09
N ALA A 94 -7.86 -6.68 19.03
CA ALA A 94 -7.23 -6.05 17.88
C ALA A 94 -5.69 -6.05 17.93
N TYR A 95 -5.08 -6.58 19.01
CA TYR A 95 -3.64 -6.85 19.05
C TYR A 95 -3.27 -7.86 17.97
N ILE A 96 -2.30 -7.52 17.13
CA ILE A 96 -1.88 -8.37 16.01
C ILE A 96 -1.14 -9.60 16.57
N ARG A 97 -1.68 -10.79 16.33
CA ARG A 97 -1.01 -12.07 16.67
C ARG A 97 -0.73 -12.94 15.44
N ASP A 98 -1.45 -12.70 14.36
CA ASP A 98 -1.27 -13.37 13.07
C ASP A 98 -0.76 -12.39 12.00
N ALA A 99 0.19 -12.84 11.18
CA ALA A 99 0.73 -12.07 10.08
C ALA A 99 0.67 -12.87 8.77
N LEU A 100 -0.10 -12.39 7.80
CA LEU A 100 -0.25 -12.97 6.48
C LEU A 100 0.89 -12.49 5.56
N PHE A 101 1.66 -13.42 4.99
CA PHE A 101 2.67 -13.15 3.97
C PHE A 101 2.29 -13.83 2.64
N ILE A 102 2.31 -13.07 1.54
CA ILE A 102 1.60 -13.46 0.30
C ILE A 102 2.57 -13.72 -0.87
N HIS A 103 2.55 -14.95 -1.37
CA HIS A 103 3.04 -15.27 -2.71
C HIS A 103 1.92 -15.02 -3.75
N GLY A 104 2.21 -14.17 -4.74
CA GLY A 104 1.30 -13.82 -5.84
C GLY A 104 1.20 -12.33 -6.11
N PHE A 105 1.70 -11.46 -5.21
CA PHE A 105 1.54 -10.00 -5.30
C PHE A 105 2.81 -9.28 -5.73
N ASP A 106 3.79 -9.17 -4.85
CA ASP A 106 5.08 -8.53 -5.13
C ASP A 106 6.18 -9.55 -5.44
N ILE A 107 6.11 -10.74 -4.81
CA ILE A 107 6.79 -11.99 -5.16
C ILE A 107 5.77 -12.94 -5.82
N GLY A 108 6.15 -13.72 -6.82
CA GLY A 108 5.30 -14.76 -7.44
C GLY A 108 4.25 -14.20 -8.40
N LYS A 109 4.41 -12.95 -8.83
CA LYS A 109 3.39 -12.14 -9.53
C LYS A 109 3.20 -12.48 -11.01
N ARG A 110 4.00 -13.40 -11.56
CA ARG A 110 3.93 -13.88 -12.95
C ARG A 110 4.14 -15.39 -12.96
N ALA A 111 3.28 -16.11 -13.69
CA ALA A 111 3.30 -17.58 -13.75
C ALA A 111 4.60 -18.22 -14.31
N ARG A 112 5.48 -17.43 -14.94
CA ARG A 112 6.72 -17.93 -15.60
C ARG A 112 7.96 -17.91 -14.71
N ASN A 113 7.89 -17.31 -13.53
CA ASN A 113 9.05 -17.16 -12.66
C ASN A 113 9.00 -18.17 -11.52
N ALA A 114 10.05 -19.00 -11.37
CA ALA A 114 10.27 -19.79 -10.17
C ALA A 114 10.74 -18.88 -9.01
N GLU A 115 9.84 -18.05 -8.47
CA GLU A 115 10.12 -17.18 -7.31
C GLU A 115 9.92 -17.88 -5.96
N GLU A 116 9.75 -19.20 -5.98
CA GLU A 116 9.53 -20.04 -4.80
C GLU A 116 10.64 -19.88 -3.76
N GLU A 117 11.92 -19.97 -4.16
CA GLU A 117 13.02 -19.76 -3.20
C GLU A 117 13.08 -18.31 -2.71
N ARG A 118 12.71 -17.32 -3.54
CA ARG A 118 12.65 -15.90 -3.12
C ARG A 118 11.56 -15.67 -2.08
N PHE A 119 10.43 -16.36 -2.20
CA PHE A 119 9.38 -16.37 -1.20
C PHE A 119 9.86 -16.98 0.12
N ARG A 120 10.61 -18.09 0.07
CA ARG A 120 11.22 -18.69 1.26
C ARG A 120 12.29 -17.78 1.88
N ILE A 121 13.16 -17.17 1.09
CA ILE A 121 14.14 -16.17 1.55
C ILE A 121 13.42 -15.04 2.29
N ALA A 122 12.44 -14.40 1.65
CA ALA A 122 11.70 -13.30 2.25
C ALA A 122 10.93 -13.70 3.51
N LEU A 123 10.41 -14.94 3.59
CA LEU A 123 9.80 -15.48 4.80
C LEU A 123 10.85 -15.71 5.92
N ARG A 124 12.01 -16.31 5.60
CA ARG A 124 13.12 -16.52 6.55
C ARG A 124 13.64 -15.20 7.14
N HIS A 125 13.66 -14.12 6.36
CA HIS A 125 14.01 -12.79 6.88
C HIS A 125 12.95 -12.18 7.81
N LEU A 126 11.69 -12.63 7.75
CA LEU A 126 10.63 -12.23 8.67
C LEU A 126 10.58 -13.11 9.94
N GLU A 127 11.17 -14.31 9.93
CA GLU A 127 11.14 -15.24 11.08
C GLU A 127 11.71 -14.65 12.38
N PRO A 128 12.87 -13.96 12.42
CA PRO A 128 13.39 -13.34 13.65
C PRO A 128 12.47 -12.25 14.19
N LEU A 129 11.94 -11.40 13.30
CA LEU A 129 10.99 -10.34 13.65
C LEU A 129 9.69 -10.94 14.21
N ALA A 130 9.19 -12.00 13.61
CA ALA A 130 7.98 -12.67 14.06
C ALA A 130 8.17 -13.36 15.42
N ALA A 131 9.32 -13.99 15.65
CA ALA A 131 9.65 -14.56 16.95
C ALA A 131 9.74 -13.48 18.05
N GLU A 132 10.40 -12.35 17.76
CA GLU A 132 10.49 -11.22 18.69
C GLU A 132 9.12 -10.57 19.00
N ALA A 133 8.29 -10.40 17.98
CA ALA A 133 6.96 -9.79 18.10
C ALA A 133 5.85 -10.78 18.55
N GLY A 134 6.17 -12.04 18.82
CA GLY A 134 5.18 -13.06 19.21
C GLY A 134 4.15 -13.39 18.13
N LEU A 135 4.52 -13.23 16.86
CA LEU A 135 3.64 -13.41 15.69
C LEU A 135 3.67 -14.83 15.13
N ARG A 136 2.48 -15.33 14.78
CA ARG A 136 2.34 -16.47 13.87
C ARG A 136 2.36 -15.98 12.42
N LEU A 137 3.45 -16.28 11.71
CA LEU A 137 3.52 -16.09 10.25
C LEU A 137 2.67 -17.13 9.53
N ILE A 138 1.80 -16.67 8.64
CA ILE A 138 0.90 -17.50 7.84
C ILE A 138 1.19 -17.22 6.36
N SER A 139 1.78 -18.19 5.66
CA SER A 139 2.02 -18.09 4.22
C SER A 139 0.72 -18.29 3.43
N CYS A 140 0.42 -17.36 2.52
CA CYS A 140 -0.72 -17.40 1.61
C CYS A 140 -0.25 -17.46 0.15
N ARG A 141 -0.97 -18.17 -0.72
CA ARG A 141 -0.69 -18.25 -2.17
C ARG A 141 -1.91 -17.81 -2.97
N THR A 142 -1.67 -17.03 -4.03
CA THR A 142 -2.71 -16.58 -4.96
C THR A 142 -2.16 -16.39 -6.38
N ASN A 143 -3.01 -16.56 -7.37
CA ASN A 143 -2.74 -16.31 -8.79
C ASN A 143 -3.45 -15.03 -9.30
N LEU A 144 -4.01 -14.19 -8.42
CA LEU A 144 -4.80 -13.01 -8.82
C LEU A 144 -4.07 -12.08 -9.81
N ARG A 145 -2.74 -11.92 -9.70
CA ARG A 145 -1.93 -11.12 -10.64
C ARG A 145 -1.51 -11.84 -11.92
N HIS A 146 -1.83 -13.13 -12.05
CA HIS A 146 -1.65 -13.88 -13.31
C HIS A 146 -2.85 -13.68 -14.24
N LEU A 147 -3.98 -13.19 -13.72
CA LEU A 147 -5.14 -12.80 -14.51
C LEU A 147 -4.82 -11.53 -15.34
N PRO A 148 -5.26 -11.45 -16.60
CA PRO A 148 -4.99 -10.30 -17.45
C PRO A 148 -5.67 -9.05 -16.90
N SER A 149 -4.97 -7.92 -16.95
CA SER A 149 -5.49 -6.58 -16.60
C SER A 149 -4.63 -5.49 -17.28
N LYS A 150 -5.12 -4.24 -17.32
CA LYS A 150 -4.29 -3.10 -17.71
C LYS A 150 -3.07 -2.98 -16.76
N PRO A 151 -1.90 -2.48 -17.20
CA PRO A 151 -0.68 -2.47 -16.40
C PRO A 151 -0.81 -1.72 -15.06
N ASP A 152 -1.63 -0.69 -15.07
CA ASP A 152 -1.86 0.30 -14.01
C ASP A 152 -2.98 -0.11 -13.02
N PHE A 153 -3.94 -0.92 -13.49
CA PHE A 153 -5.09 -1.45 -12.73
C PHE A 153 -4.70 -2.01 -11.36
N TRP A 154 -3.58 -2.74 -11.27
CA TRP A 154 -3.10 -3.29 -9.99
C TRP A 154 -2.89 -2.19 -8.94
N TYR A 155 -2.23 -1.10 -9.32
CA TYR A 155 -1.88 -0.01 -8.42
C TYR A 155 -3.09 0.88 -8.15
N TYR A 156 -3.83 1.26 -9.20
CA TYR A 156 -4.90 2.25 -9.07
C TYR A 156 -6.23 1.68 -8.55
N ARG A 157 -6.54 0.40 -8.77
CA ARG A 157 -7.90 -0.13 -8.55
C ARG A 157 -7.96 -1.49 -7.85
N HIS A 158 -6.88 -2.26 -7.76
CA HIS A 158 -6.96 -3.67 -7.33
C HIS A 158 -6.30 -4.04 -6.01
N ASN A 159 -5.16 -3.46 -5.66
CA ASN A 159 -4.31 -3.94 -4.57
C ASN A 159 -5.02 -4.07 -3.21
N GLY A 160 -5.84 -3.10 -2.79
CA GLY A 160 -6.62 -3.18 -1.55
C GLY A 160 -7.67 -4.30 -1.57
N ALA A 161 -8.46 -4.38 -2.64
CA ALA A 161 -9.43 -5.46 -2.86
C ALA A 161 -8.78 -6.85 -2.94
N ALA A 162 -7.56 -6.94 -3.48
CA ALA A 162 -6.76 -8.15 -3.55
C ALA A 162 -6.26 -8.59 -2.17
N LEU A 163 -5.72 -7.65 -1.37
CA LEU A 163 -5.35 -7.89 0.03
C LEU A 163 -6.55 -8.39 0.82
N ALA A 164 -7.65 -7.64 0.84
CA ALA A 164 -8.87 -8.02 1.56
C ALA A 164 -9.41 -9.40 1.12
N ALA A 165 -9.34 -9.76 -0.16
CA ALA A 165 -9.72 -11.10 -0.64
C ALA A 165 -8.86 -12.22 -0.03
N VAL A 166 -7.55 -12.03 0.09
CA VAL A 166 -6.66 -13.00 0.76
C VAL A 166 -7.00 -13.10 2.24
N GLY A 167 -7.27 -11.98 2.91
CA GLY A 167 -7.73 -11.97 4.30
C GLY A 167 -9.03 -12.76 4.52
N HIS A 168 -10.07 -12.52 3.71
CA HIS A 168 -11.33 -13.29 3.78
C HIS A 168 -11.15 -14.79 3.50
N ALA A 169 -10.14 -15.18 2.72
CA ALA A 169 -9.83 -16.58 2.40
C ALA A 169 -9.01 -17.27 3.49
N ALA A 170 -8.00 -16.59 4.05
CA ALA A 170 -7.08 -17.16 5.05
C ALA A 170 -7.64 -17.18 6.48
N ILE A 171 -8.49 -16.21 6.83
CA ILE A 171 -8.98 -16.06 8.20
C ILE A 171 -10.18 -16.98 8.46
N LEU A 172 -9.97 -18.07 9.19
CA LEU A 172 -11.03 -18.80 9.88
C LEU A 172 -11.34 -18.09 11.20
N GLY A 173 -12.61 -17.75 11.46
CA GLY A 173 -13.01 -16.98 12.65
C GLY A 173 -13.35 -15.51 12.39
N ARG A 174 -13.68 -14.77 13.46
CA ARG A 174 -13.78 -13.31 13.45
C ARG A 174 -12.38 -12.67 13.47
N ALA A 175 -12.20 -11.51 12.83
CA ALA A 175 -10.92 -10.81 12.87
C ALA A 175 -11.00 -9.31 12.57
N PHE A 176 -9.99 -8.58 13.05
CA PHE A 176 -9.57 -7.27 12.58
C PHE A 176 -8.39 -7.47 11.62
N LEU A 177 -8.57 -7.12 10.34
CA LEU A 177 -7.57 -7.28 9.29
C LEU A 177 -6.92 -5.93 8.97
N PHE A 178 -5.66 -5.77 9.35
CA PHE A 178 -4.90 -4.54 9.15
C PHE A 178 -4.15 -4.52 7.81
N ILE A 179 -4.38 -3.45 7.04
CA ILE A 179 -3.68 -3.08 5.80
C ILE A 179 -2.87 -1.80 6.08
N GLY A 180 -1.56 -1.85 5.85
CA GLY A 180 -0.69 -0.69 6.02
C GLY A 180 -0.83 0.31 4.86
N ALA A 181 -1.15 1.55 5.18
CA ALA A 181 -1.30 2.65 4.24
C ALA A 181 0.01 2.96 3.51
N SER A 182 -0.01 3.12 2.18
CA SER A 182 1.18 3.53 1.40
C SER A 182 1.37 5.04 1.30
N HIS A 183 0.28 5.81 1.37
CA HIS A 183 0.28 7.28 1.30
C HIS A 183 -0.37 7.86 2.57
N ASP A 184 0.00 9.09 2.91
CA ASP A 184 -0.62 9.84 4.00
C ASP A 184 -1.84 10.66 3.55
N ILE A 185 -2.69 11.02 4.51
CA ILE A 185 -3.94 11.76 4.27
C ILE A 185 -3.70 13.19 3.76
N ALA A 186 -2.52 13.78 4.02
CA ALA A 186 -2.19 15.12 3.51
C ALA A 186 -1.78 15.08 2.01
N ASN A 187 -1.34 13.92 1.52
CA ASN A 187 -0.95 13.69 0.13
C ASN A 187 -1.72 12.49 -0.47
N PRO A 188 -3.07 12.54 -0.54
CA PRO A 188 -3.87 11.40 -0.94
C PRO A 188 -3.69 11.10 -2.43
N VAL A 189 -3.46 9.82 -2.75
CA VAL A 189 -3.38 9.33 -4.14
C VAL A 189 -4.51 8.32 -4.36
N PRO A 190 -5.31 8.43 -5.44
CA PRO A 190 -6.46 7.54 -5.70
C PRO A 190 -6.02 6.17 -6.20
N ILE A 191 -5.42 5.39 -5.30
CA ILE A 191 -4.94 4.01 -5.51
C ILE A 191 -5.94 2.97 -5.00
N GLY A 192 -5.75 1.70 -5.32
CA GLY A 192 -6.70 0.63 -5.00
C GLY A 192 -6.77 0.25 -3.52
N SER A 193 -5.82 0.74 -2.71
CA SER A 193 -5.67 0.58 -1.26
C SER A 193 -5.62 1.97 -0.64
N HIS A 194 -6.77 2.44 -0.16
CA HIS A 194 -7.01 3.85 0.18
C HIS A 194 -7.91 3.95 1.41
N PRO A 195 -7.75 4.96 2.30
CA PRO A 195 -8.54 5.08 3.53
C PRO A 195 -10.07 5.04 3.31
N ALA A 196 -10.54 5.65 2.21
CA ALA A 196 -11.97 5.67 1.86
C ALA A 196 -12.51 4.36 1.24
N VAL A 197 -11.63 3.40 0.91
CA VAL A 197 -11.99 2.20 0.12
C VAL A 197 -11.73 0.89 0.88
N ASP A 198 -10.60 0.74 1.57
CA ASP A 198 -10.24 -0.57 2.16
C ASP A 198 -11.23 -1.06 3.21
N GLY A 199 -11.75 -0.15 4.05
CA GLY A 199 -12.77 -0.47 5.04
C GLY A 199 -14.08 -1.01 4.43
N LEU A 200 -14.38 -0.63 3.18
CA LEU A 200 -15.56 -1.13 2.45
C LEU A 200 -15.44 -2.62 2.09
N PHE A 201 -14.24 -3.19 2.10
CA PHE A 201 -14.06 -4.63 1.93
C PHE A 201 -14.31 -5.44 3.20
N SER A 202 -14.93 -4.86 4.21
CA SER A 202 -15.32 -5.57 5.44
C SER A 202 -16.49 -6.54 5.22
N SER A 203 -16.56 -7.59 6.03
CA SER A 203 -17.72 -8.47 6.17
C SER A 203 -18.09 -8.61 7.65
N GLN A 204 -19.28 -9.15 7.95
CA GLN A 204 -19.69 -9.46 9.35
C GLN A 204 -18.72 -10.39 10.10
N ARG A 205 -17.77 -11.03 9.39
CA ARG A 205 -16.71 -11.88 9.93
C ARG A 205 -15.36 -11.18 10.02
N VAL A 206 -15.01 -10.31 9.07
CA VAL A 206 -13.68 -9.65 9.01
C VAL A 206 -13.86 -8.16 8.81
N THR A 207 -13.46 -7.37 9.80
CA THR A 207 -13.39 -5.91 9.72
C THR A 207 -12.04 -5.53 9.14
N VAL A 208 -12.02 -4.83 8.01
CA VAL A 208 -10.78 -4.35 7.37
C VAL A 208 -10.44 -2.97 7.91
N ILE A 209 -9.20 -2.78 8.32
CA ILE A 209 -8.67 -1.53 8.90
C ILE A 209 -7.51 -1.05 8.02
N HIS A 210 -7.60 0.19 7.54
CA HIS A 210 -6.51 0.88 6.85
C HIS A 210 -5.73 1.69 7.88
N ASP A 211 -4.51 1.26 8.23
CA ASP A 211 -3.71 1.81 9.33
C ASP A 211 -2.48 2.57 8.84
N GLY A 212 -2.03 3.57 9.63
CA GLY A 212 -0.81 4.33 9.35
C GLY A 212 -0.96 5.52 8.40
N ALA A 213 -2.15 5.75 7.81
CA ALA A 213 -2.39 6.84 6.85
C ALA A 213 -2.27 8.27 7.43
N ARG A 214 -2.14 8.42 8.75
CA ARG A 214 -1.89 9.73 9.39
C ARG A 214 -0.41 10.15 9.39
N HIS A 215 0.48 9.28 8.89
CA HIS A 215 1.94 9.48 8.95
C HIS A 215 2.55 9.52 7.55
N ALA A 216 3.30 10.57 7.26
CA ALA A 216 4.12 10.67 6.07
C ALA A 216 5.20 9.57 6.07
N ARG A 217 5.62 9.14 4.88
CA ARG A 217 6.52 7.98 4.72
C ARG A 217 7.84 8.13 5.49
N LEU A 218 8.39 9.33 5.60
CA LEU A 218 9.61 9.62 6.37
C LEU A 218 9.41 9.41 7.88
N GLU A 219 8.28 9.87 8.44
CA GLU A 219 7.95 9.70 9.86
C GLU A 219 7.89 8.22 10.23
N LYS A 220 7.35 7.38 9.35
CA LYS A 220 7.34 5.92 9.54
C LYS A 220 8.74 5.33 9.67
N VAL A 221 9.70 5.80 8.86
CA VAL A 221 11.09 5.35 8.92
C VAL A 221 11.79 5.89 10.18
N CYS A 222 11.54 7.15 10.55
CA CYS A 222 12.06 7.73 11.79
C CYS A 222 11.57 6.97 13.03
N GLU A 223 10.29 6.58 13.10
CA GLU A 223 9.81 5.73 14.20
C GLU A 223 10.44 4.31 14.15
N LEU A 224 10.57 3.71 12.96
CA LEU A 224 11.17 2.37 12.76
C LEU A 224 12.69 2.31 13.01
N ALA A 225 13.40 3.44 12.97
CA ALA A 225 14.83 3.51 13.31
C ALA A 225 15.13 2.96 14.72
N SER A 226 14.13 3.00 15.62
CA SER A 226 14.19 2.43 16.97
C SER A 226 14.02 0.90 17.04
N TRP A 227 13.84 0.19 15.92
CA TRP A 227 13.54 -1.26 15.90
C TRP A 227 14.52 -2.07 15.00
N PRO A 228 15.71 -2.46 15.51
CA PRO A 228 16.75 -3.10 14.71
C PRO A 228 16.31 -4.36 13.95
N THR A 229 15.50 -5.23 14.57
CA THR A 229 15.04 -6.47 13.96
C THR A 229 14.07 -6.22 12.80
N ALA A 230 13.23 -5.18 12.87
CA ALA A 230 12.41 -4.75 11.75
C ALA A 230 13.26 -4.15 10.61
N LEU A 231 14.33 -3.42 10.92
CA LEU A 231 15.28 -2.93 9.91
C LEU A 231 16.06 -4.07 9.23
N ALA A 232 16.40 -5.14 9.95
CA ALA A 232 17.03 -6.34 9.39
C ALA A 232 16.09 -7.15 8.49
N ALA A 233 14.78 -7.11 8.76
CA ALA A 233 13.73 -7.73 7.95
C ALA A 233 13.21 -6.85 6.79
N LEU A 234 13.76 -5.64 6.63
CA LEU A 234 13.24 -4.61 5.74
C LEU A 234 13.34 -5.02 4.26
N ARG A 235 12.21 -5.03 3.55
CA ARG A 235 12.12 -5.37 2.12
C ARG A 235 11.28 -4.35 1.38
N VAL A 236 11.96 -3.45 0.67
CA VAL A 236 11.34 -2.34 -0.06
C VAL A 236 11.41 -2.49 -1.58
N CYS A 237 12.34 -3.31 -2.10
CA CYS A 237 12.62 -3.42 -3.53
C CYS A 237 11.46 -4.04 -4.35
N PRO A 238 10.97 -3.38 -5.43
CA PRO A 238 9.94 -3.94 -6.31
C PRO A 238 10.49 -4.94 -7.35
N ALA A 239 11.82 -4.96 -7.55
CA ALA A 239 12.51 -5.72 -8.60
C ALA A 239 12.89 -7.16 -8.19
N ASN A 240 12.89 -7.47 -6.89
CA ASN A 240 13.12 -8.82 -6.34
C ASN A 240 14.44 -9.47 -6.83
N PRO A 241 15.62 -8.94 -6.45
CA PRO A 241 16.91 -9.14 -7.13
C PRO A 241 17.61 -10.48 -6.82
N GLY A 242 16.93 -11.60 -7.07
CA GLY A 242 17.52 -12.93 -6.89
C GLY A 242 17.55 -13.34 -5.42
N ASN A 243 18.76 -13.42 -4.84
CA ASN A 243 18.97 -13.92 -3.48
C ASN A 243 18.83 -12.81 -2.40
N ASP A 244 19.00 -11.55 -2.78
CA ASP A 244 18.90 -10.42 -1.86
C ASP A 244 17.47 -9.90 -1.72
N LEU A 245 17.09 -9.42 -0.53
CA LEU A 245 15.81 -8.74 -0.31
C LEU A 245 15.69 -7.43 -1.12
N ASN A 246 16.80 -6.70 -1.24
CA ASN A 246 16.86 -5.37 -1.81
C ASN A 246 18.06 -5.22 -2.74
N CYS A 247 17.91 -4.49 -3.85
CA CYS A 247 18.99 -4.35 -4.82
C CYS A 247 19.96 -3.20 -4.50
N GLY A 248 19.71 -2.43 -3.44
CA GLY A 248 20.46 -1.22 -3.08
C GLY A 248 20.28 -0.02 -4.03
N VAL A 249 20.11 -0.26 -5.34
CA VAL A 249 20.30 0.75 -6.40
C VAL A 249 19.03 1.24 -7.11
N CYS A 250 17.85 0.66 -6.87
CA CYS A 250 16.62 1.20 -7.45
C CYS A 250 16.09 2.38 -6.62
N GLU A 251 15.32 3.28 -7.24
CA GLU A 251 14.73 4.47 -6.60
C GLU A 251 14.13 4.19 -5.21
N LYS A 252 13.38 3.09 -5.06
CA LYS A 252 12.75 2.76 -3.77
C LYS A 252 13.76 2.28 -2.72
N CYS A 253 14.86 1.62 -3.11
CA CYS A 253 15.94 1.28 -2.19
C CYS A 253 16.74 2.53 -1.80
N LEU A 254 17.13 3.34 -2.80
CA LEU A 254 17.91 4.56 -2.60
C LEU A 254 17.14 5.57 -1.73
N ARG A 255 15.85 5.82 -1.99
CA ARG A 255 15.00 6.68 -1.15
C ARG A 255 14.91 6.18 0.28
N THR A 256 14.72 4.87 0.48
CA THR A 256 14.67 4.28 1.82
C THR A 256 16.00 4.43 2.57
N ARG A 257 17.13 4.29 1.85
CA ARG A 257 18.48 4.58 2.35
C ARG A 257 18.63 6.04 2.82
N LEU A 258 18.10 7.02 2.09
CA LEU A 258 18.11 8.43 2.55
C LEU A 258 17.16 8.69 3.72
N GLU A 259 15.97 8.08 3.73
CA GLU A 259 15.04 8.16 4.88
C GLU A 259 15.71 7.60 6.15
N LEU A 260 16.45 6.49 6.05
CA LEU A 260 17.25 5.90 7.13
C LEU A 260 18.40 6.81 7.58
N LEU A 261 19.13 7.42 6.63
CA LEU A 261 20.20 8.37 6.93
C LEU A 261 19.68 9.61 7.68
N VAL A 262 18.51 10.12 7.28
CA VAL A 262 17.81 11.21 7.98
C VAL A 262 17.37 10.78 9.38
N ALA A 263 16.93 9.53 9.54
CA ALA A 263 16.59 8.94 10.83
C ALA A 263 17.81 8.59 11.72
N GLY A 264 19.04 8.88 11.29
CA GLY A 264 20.27 8.61 12.05
C GLY A 264 20.79 7.17 11.97
N VAL A 265 20.24 6.36 11.06
CA VAL A 265 20.69 4.98 10.82
C VAL A 265 21.73 5.00 9.70
N GLU A 266 23.00 4.80 10.04
CA GLU A 266 24.11 4.84 9.07
C GLU A 266 24.22 3.57 8.19
N GLU A 267 23.71 2.44 8.65
CA GLU A 267 23.65 1.18 7.89
C GLU A 267 22.55 0.23 8.40
N THR A 268 22.13 -0.72 7.57
CA THR A 268 21.25 -1.83 7.96
C THR A 268 21.67 -3.13 7.28
N PRO A 269 21.45 -4.31 7.90
CA PRO A 269 21.71 -5.59 7.24
C PRO A 269 20.94 -5.79 5.92
N ALA A 270 19.79 -5.12 5.76
CA ALA A 270 18.90 -5.29 4.62
C ALA A 270 19.21 -4.40 3.40
N LEU A 271 19.93 -3.28 3.58
CA LEU A 271 20.26 -2.31 2.51
C LEU A 271 21.76 -1.94 2.44
N GLY A 272 22.58 -2.46 3.36
CA GLY A 272 23.95 -2.02 3.58
C GLY A 272 24.00 -0.62 4.22
N PRO A 273 25.05 0.18 3.94
CA PRO A 273 25.12 1.58 4.34
C PRO A 273 23.86 2.38 3.97
N SER A 274 23.63 3.53 4.59
CA SER A 274 22.53 4.42 4.22
C SER A 274 22.99 5.45 3.19
N LEU A 275 24.17 6.05 3.37
CA LEU A 275 24.77 6.92 2.36
C LEU A 275 25.15 6.13 1.09
N THR A 276 24.90 6.72 -0.08
CA THR A 276 25.13 6.17 -1.42
C THR A 276 26.08 7.09 -2.21
N PRO A 277 26.88 6.56 -3.15
CA PRO A 277 27.46 7.37 -4.22
C PRO A 277 26.37 8.18 -4.95
N ILE A 278 26.65 9.44 -5.27
CA ILE A 278 25.67 10.38 -5.85
C ILE A 278 25.29 10.00 -7.29
N GLU A 279 26.17 9.29 -7.97
CA GLU A 279 26.02 8.78 -9.33
C GLU A 279 24.84 7.79 -9.42
N LEU A 280 24.56 7.03 -8.35
CA LEU A 280 23.38 6.14 -8.30
C LEU A 280 22.08 6.93 -8.37
N TRP A 281 22.05 8.15 -7.83
CA TRP A 281 20.91 9.06 -7.91
C TRP A 281 20.82 9.76 -9.25
N ASP A 282 21.94 10.19 -9.83
CA ASP A 282 21.92 10.91 -11.09
C ASP A 282 21.39 10.01 -12.22
N ASN A 283 21.84 8.75 -12.24
CA ASN A 283 21.40 7.69 -13.15
C ASN A 283 19.92 7.25 -12.96
N LEU A 284 19.21 7.68 -11.91
CA LEU A 284 17.76 7.48 -11.84
C LEU A 284 17.05 8.39 -12.85
N GLY A 285 16.11 7.79 -13.58
CA GLY A 285 15.14 8.53 -14.39
C GLY A 285 14.26 9.48 -13.55
N PRO A 286 13.32 10.21 -14.18
CA PRO A 286 12.49 11.20 -13.50
C PRO A 286 11.79 10.65 -12.25
N VAL A 287 11.80 11.42 -11.17
CA VAL A 287 11.18 11.03 -9.89
C VAL A 287 9.67 10.83 -10.02
N GLY A 288 9.01 11.64 -10.86
CA GLY A 288 7.56 11.61 -11.08
C GLY A 288 6.78 12.15 -9.89
N ASP A 289 5.57 11.62 -9.69
CA ASP A 289 4.70 11.84 -8.52
C ASP A 289 5.42 11.72 -7.17
N ARG A 290 6.47 10.87 -7.11
CA ARG A 290 7.32 10.70 -5.92
C ARG A 290 8.15 11.93 -5.55
N ALA A 291 8.18 13.01 -6.35
CA ALA A 291 8.83 14.28 -6.01
C ALA A 291 8.48 14.76 -4.60
N VAL A 292 7.21 14.68 -4.21
CA VAL A 292 6.69 15.04 -2.88
C VAL A 292 7.45 14.32 -1.75
N THR A 293 7.84 13.06 -1.97
CA THR A 293 8.55 12.26 -0.95
C THR A 293 10.01 12.67 -0.73
N TYR A 294 10.56 13.55 -1.57
CA TYR A 294 11.92 14.06 -1.45
C TYR A 294 12.00 15.40 -0.72
N GLU A 295 10.91 16.17 -0.70
CA GLU A 295 10.91 17.54 -0.15
C GLU A 295 11.23 17.54 1.35
N GLY A 296 10.62 16.62 2.11
CA GLY A 296 10.92 16.41 3.53
C GLY A 296 12.34 15.91 3.84
N LEU A 297 13.08 15.41 2.86
CA LEU A 297 14.47 14.97 3.04
C LEU A 297 15.47 16.12 2.88
N LEU A 298 15.14 17.20 2.15
CA LEU A 298 16.10 18.24 1.77
C LEU A 298 16.72 18.98 2.97
N ALA A 299 15.89 19.44 3.92
CA ALA A 299 16.40 20.18 5.08
C ALA A 299 17.23 19.31 6.03
N PRO A 300 16.80 18.08 6.41
CA PRO A 300 17.64 17.17 7.21
C PRO A 300 18.94 16.75 6.50
N LEU A 301 18.93 16.47 5.19
CA LEU A 301 20.15 16.12 4.45
C LEU A 301 21.13 17.31 4.37
N ARG A 302 20.64 18.55 4.21
CA ARG A 302 21.46 19.77 4.31
C ARG A 302 22.10 19.94 5.67
N ALA A 303 21.36 19.70 6.76
CA ALA A 303 21.91 19.76 8.13
C ALA A 303 23.04 18.73 8.35
N ARG A 304 23.07 17.64 7.57
CA ARG A 304 24.14 16.65 7.53
C ARG A 304 25.27 16.97 6.52
N GLY A 305 25.28 18.16 5.91
CA GLY A 305 26.30 18.61 4.96
C GLY A 305 26.20 18.03 3.54
N LEU A 306 25.10 17.35 3.19
CA LEU A 306 24.94 16.64 1.92
C LEU A 306 24.44 17.56 0.78
N THR A 307 25.07 18.72 0.62
CA THR A 307 24.62 19.80 -0.27
C THR A 307 24.48 19.37 -1.73
N ALA A 308 25.49 18.71 -2.30
CA ALA A 308 25.46 18.27 -3.70
C ALA A 308 24.31 17.28 -4.01
N LEU A 309 23.97 16.41 -3.05
CA LEU A 309 22.84 15.51 -3.16
C LEU A 309 21.51 16.28 -3.08
N CYS A 310 21.40 17.27 -2.20
CA CYS A 310 20.21 18.11 -2.10
C CYS A 310 19.97 18.90 -3.40
N GLU A 311 21.01 19.48 -3.99
CA GLU A 311 20.93 20.17 -5.29
C GLU A 311 20.48 19.22 -6.42
N LEU A 312 20.96 17.97 -6.43
CA LEU A 312 20.53 16.96 -7.39
C LEU A 312 19.05 16.61 -7.23
N LEU A 313 18.58 16.40 -6.00
CA LEU A 313 17.19 16.13 -5.70
C LEU A 313 16.31 17.33 -6.08
N GLU A 314 16.73 18.56 -5.77
CA GLU A 314 16.03 19.78 -6.15
C GLU A 314 15.92 19.96 -7.67
N ARG A 315 16.98 19.65 -8.44
CA ARG A 315 16.89 19.62 -9.91
C ARG A 315 15.84 18.62 -10.40
N LYS A 316 15.77 17.42 -9.82
CA LYS A 316 14.77 16.40 -10.20
C LYS A 316 13.35 16.77 -9.77
N ILE A 317 13.15 17.38 -8.60
CA ILE A 317 11.86 17.92 -8.13
C ILE A 317 11.39 19.08 -9.03
N LYS A 318 12.30 20.02 -9.34
CA LYS A 318 12.05 21.16 -10.22
C LYS A 318 11.65 20.68 -11.62
N ALA A 319 12.40 19.75 -12.21
CA ALA A 319 12.07 19.18 -13.52
C ALA A 319 10.69 18.49 -13.57
N TYR A 320 10.27 17.83 -12.49
CA TYR A 320 8.91 17.27 -12.38
C TYR A 320 7.84 18.37 -12.33
N ARG A 321 8.04 19.41 -11.51
CA ARG A 321 7.11 20.54 -11.38
C ARG A 321 6.98 21.36 -12.68
N GLU A 322 8.11 21.67 -13.33
CA GLU A 322 8.15 22.43 -14.59
C GLU A 322 7.66 21.61 -15.79
N GLY A 323 7.81 20.28 -15.76
CA GLY A 323 7.18 19.37 -16.72
C GLY A 323 5.64 19.26 -16.60
N GLY A 324 5.02 20.01 -15.67
CA GLY A 324 3.65 19.85 -15.17
C GLY A 324 2.47 20.06 -16.14
N ALA A 325 2.69 19.99 -17.47
CA ALA A 325 1.66 20.15 -18.49
C ALA A 325 1.57 18.97 -19.50
N SER A 326 2.53 18.05 -19.56
CA SER A 326 2.49 16.95 -20.56
C SER A 326 2.53 15.55 -19.93
N ARG A 327 1.36 14.90 -19.99
CA ARG A 327 1.15 13.44 -19.89
C ARG A 327 1.44 12.79 -18.52
N HIS A 328 0.36 12.47 -17.80
CA HIS A 328 0.21 11.06 -17.39
C HIS A 328 0.20 10.22 -18.69
N PRO A 329 1.17 9.33 -18.95
CA PRO A 329 1.30 8.70 -20.26
C PRO A 329 0.14 7.77 -20.66
N GLU A 330 -0.72 7.39 -19.70
CA GLU A 330 -1.77 6.39 -19.90
C GLU A 330 -3.19 6.89 -19.57
N LEU A 331 -3.37 8.11 -19.01
CA LEU A 331 -4.69 8.74 -18.85
C LEU A 331 -5.11 9.60 -20.07
N ALA A 332 -4.18 9.93 -20.97
CA ALA A 332 -4.41 10.81 -22.11
C ALA A 332 -4.85 10.07 -23.40
N ARG A 333 -5.44 8.87 -23.30
CA ARG A 333 -5.92 8.09 -24.46
C ARG A 333 -7.44 7.85 -24.50
N ASP A 334 -8.15 8.10 -23.41
CA ASP A 334 -9.61 7.92 -23.31
C ASP A 334 -10.28 9.25 -22.86
N GLY A 335 -10.57 10.15 -23.82
CA GLY A 335 -11.43 11.33 -23.66
C GLY A 335 -10.80 12.58 -22.99
N GLU A 336 -10.91 13.74 -23.63
CA GLU A 336 -10.24 14.99 -23.16
C GLU A 336 -10.89 15.66 -21.93
N ASP A 337 -12.10 15.25 -21.51
CA ASP A 337 -12.83 15.93 -20.43
C ASP A 337 -12.42 15.52 -18.99
N GLY A 338 -11.96 14.29 -18.78
CA GLY A 338 -11.77 13.74 -17.41
C GLY A 338 -10.52 14.25 -16.67
N ALA A 339 -9.48 14.66 -17.37
CA ALA A 339 -8.19 15.03 -16.75
C ALA A 339 -8.21 16.42 -16.08
N VAL A 340 -9.12 17.31 -16.51
CA VAL A 340 -9.26 18.67 -15.98
C VAL A 340 -9.96 18.68 -14.61
N GLU A 341 -10.87 17.73 -14.38
CA GLU A 341 -11.69 17.66 -13.17
C GLU A 341 -10.89 17.14 -11.95
N MET A 342 -9.94 16.23 -12.15
CA MET A 342 -9.10 15.67 -11.09
C MET A 342 -8.21 16.74 -10.40
N ARG A 343 -7.67 17.72 -11.15
CA ARG A 343 -6.93 18.85 -10.54
C ARG A 343 -7.85 19.81 -9.78
N ARG A 344 -9.13 19.91 -10.16
CA ARG A 344 -10.13 20.70 -9.43
C ARG A 344 -10.42 20.10 -8.06
N TYR A 345 -10.59 18.77 -7.97
CA TYR A 345 -10.89 18.10 -6.70
C TYR A 345 -9.78 18.25 -5.64
N CYS A 346 -8.50 18.04 -6.00
CA CYS A 346 -7.41 18.22 -5.03
C CYS A 346 -7.19 19.68 -4.62
N MET A 347 -7.44 20.68 -5.48
CA MET A 347 -7.25 22.09 -5.10
C MET A 347 -8.44 22.66 -4.32
N ALA A 348 -9.68 22.26 -4.63
CA ALA A 348 -10.87 22.73 -3.91
C ALA A 348 -10.87 22.34 -2.42
N ALA A 349 -10.44 21.11 -2.12
CA ALA A 349 -10.36 20.61 -0.74
C ALA A 349 -9.36 21.39 0.14
N VAL A 350 -8.34 22.02 -0.46
CA VAL A 350 -7.33 22.82 0.25
C VAL A 350 -7.79 24.26 0.44
N SER A 351 -8.54 24.84 -0.52
CA SER A 351 -9.06 26.20 -0.41
C SER A 351 -10.14 26.37 0.66
N ASP A 352 -11.04 25.38 0.83
CA ASP A 352 -12.15 25.51 1.78
C ASP A 352 -11.73 25.36 3.26
N MET A 353 -10.62 24.66 3.54
CA MET A 353 -10.05 24.62 4.90
C MET A 353 -9.35 25.93 5.30
N ALA A 354 -8.87 26.72 4.34
CA ALA A 354 -8.25 28.01 4.62
C ALA A 354 -9.28 29.13 4.93
N ALA A 355 -10.56 28.93 4.57
CA ALA A 355 -11.60 29.96 4.66
C ALA A 355 -12.39 29.99 5.99
N SER A 356 -12.16 29.04 6.91
CA SER A 356 -13.01 28.83 8.10
C SER A 356 -12.38 29.19 9.46
N THR A 357 -11.21 29.84 9.47
CA THR A 357 -10.50 30.25 10.72
C THR A 357 -10.47 31.76 10.98
N SER A 358 -11.25 32.55 10.26
CA SER A 358 -11.36 34.01 10.43
C SER A 358 -12.64 34.45 11.14
N GLY A 359 -12.61 34.50 12.47
CA GLY A 359 -13.55 35.32 13.23
C GLY A 359 -13.38 35.21 14.76
N PRO A 360 -13.78 36.23 15.55
CA PRO A 360 -14.08 37.62 15.19
C PRO A 360 -12.98 38.59 15.69
N ARG A 361 -13.05 39.88 15.30
CA ARG A 361 -12.39 40.97 16.04
C ARG A 361 -13.37 42.11 16.30
N GLN A 362 -13.64 42.31 17.59
CA GLN A 362 -14.43 43.36 18.24
C GLN A 362 -15.94 43.32 17.98
#